data_AF-A0A5B3GSU9-F1
#
_entry.id   AF-A0A5B3GSU9-F1
#
_cell.length_a   1.000
_cell.length_b   1.000
_cell.length_c   1.000
_cell.angle_alpha   90.00
_cell.angle_beta   90.00
_cell.angle_gamma   90.00
#
_symmetry.space_group_name_H-M   'P 1'
#
loop_
_entity.id
_entity.type
_entity.pdbx_description
1 polymer ?
#
loop_
_entity_poly.entity_id
_entity_poly.type
_entity_poly.pdbx_seq_one_letter_code
_entity_poly.pdbx_strand_id
1 'polypeptide(L)'
;MKRNNPYLLAAALLAVAFTGCKNDEYDNKSPFDNVVYLNVSENSDTQVTTFKKTLPDLPKTFSVVLSYPASQAVSVGVEVDPSLVETYNARHNTSWTMLDAKYYELSVTELTIPAGKTISDAVTLKLKNLDGSGEVEELPIDQTYLLPVTIADVGGGVAKLHSSATAYYLVKRSSAITSAASLRDNWINFPTLDKASEGSMLFNNLTAVTYEAIIRVDDFSKHSEISTIMGVENYLLLRIGDASFPRQQIQFDGSGDAAQTPGFGKFPKKDETKLLNPGEWYHIAATYSYATREVCIYVNGKLQSRGTDLGNSASTPFNLAGRAFYDLYLQDSETYKDYKDWGNFRQFFLGKSYDDSRQLNGDITEVRVWSVARSEQEIWDNMYDVDPKTPGLIGYWKFDEGEGNVIKDWTGNGNDAVAEKDLDWPNGIEVPQINKE
;
A
#
# COMPACT_ATOMS: atom_id res chain seq x y z
N MET A 1 43.54 -89.36 4.11
CA MET A 1 43.89 -89.24 5.55
C MET A 1 43.01 -88.17 6.19
N LYS A 2 42.61 -88.42 7.43
CA LYS A 2 41.66 -87.67 8.29
C LYS A 2 42.18 -86.32 8.79
N ARG A 3 41.20 -85.47 9.22
CA ARG A 3 41.10 -84.55 10.40
C ARG A 3 40.77 -83.09 10.02
N ASN A 4 39.56 -82.59 10.33
CA ASN A 4 39.04 -81.93 11.57
C ASN A 4 39.52 -80.45 11.73
N ASN A 5 38.69 -79.43 11.43
CA ASN A 5 37.72 -78.65 12.27
C ASN A 5 38.42 -77.49 13.06
N PRO A 6 37.79 -76.37 13.55
CA PRO A 6 36.37 -75.93 13.53
C PRO A 6 36.06 -74.39 13.43
N TYR A 7 34.76 -74.04 13.38
CA TYR A 7 34.09 -72.74 13.69
C TYR A 7 34.17 -71.63 12.61
N LEU A 8 33.15 -70.86 12.19
CA LEU A 8 31.95 -70.28 12.84
C LEU A 8 30.96 -69.75 11.75
N LEU A 9 29.67 -69.68 12.11
CA LEU A 9 28.52 -68.93 11.52
C LEU A 9 28.02 -69.35 10.11
N ALA A 10 26.73 -69.56 9.82
CA ALA A 10 25.49 -69.19 10.49
C ALA A 10 24.33 -70.14 10.13
N ALA A 11 23.51 -70.48 11.13
CA ALA A 11 22.15 -71.02 11.06
C ALA A 11 21.30 -70.07 11.95
N ALA A 12 20.00 -69.83 11.81
CA ALA A 12 18.87 -70.40 11.09
C ALA A 12 17.83 -69.25 10.95
N LEU A 13 17.18 -69.05 9.81
CA LEU A 13 15.86 -69.60 9.44
C LEU A 13 14.72 -69.37 10.47
N LEU A 14 13.87 -68.40 10.10
CA LEU A 14 12.40 -68.34 10.23
C LEU A 14 11.72 -68.97 11.47
N ALA A 15 11.21 -68.10 12.34
CA ALA A 15 9.91 -68.27 12.99
C ALA A 15 9.35 -66.88 13.36
N VAL A 16 8.47 -66.35 12.52
CA VAL A 16 7.66 -65.16 12.84
C VAL A 16 6.59 -65.60 13.84
N ALA A 17 6.82 -65.31 15.12
CA ALA A 17 5.76 -65.37 16.12
C ALA A 17 4.90 -64.12 15.94
N PHE A 18 3.66 -64.34 15.48
CA PHE A 18 2.59 -63.34 15.59
C PHE A 18 2.34 -63.08 17.08
N THR A 19 2.97 -62.05 17.64
CA THR A 19 2.45 -61.42 18.86
C THR A 19 1.19 -60.67 18.46
N GLY A 20 0.04 -61.33 18.61
CA GLY A 20 -1.24 -60.66 18.57
C GLY A 20 -1.23 -59.56 19.63
N CYS A 21 -1.31 -58.31 19.19
CA CYS A 21 -1.72 -57.22 20.08
C CYS A 21 -3.06 -57.64 20.69
N LYS A 22 -3.13 -57.67 22.01
CA LYS A 22 -4.43 -57.68 22.68
C LYS A 22 -5.18 -56.46 22.17
N ASN A 23 -6.26 -56.69 21.43
CA ASN A 23 -7.31 -55.70 21.30
C ASN A 23 -7.88 -55.58 22.71
N ASP A 24 -7.33 -54.65 23.49
CA ASP A 24 -8.13 -54.06 24.55
C ASP A 24 -9.31 -53.44 23.81
N GLU A 25 -10.50 -54.03 24.00
CA GLU A 25 -11.74 -53.39 23.61
C GLU A 25 -11.72 -52.01 24.26
N TYR A 26 -11.41 -50.99 23.46
CA TYR A 26 -11.79 -49.63 23.79
C TYR A 26 -13.31 -49.69 23.90
N ASP A 27 -13.78 -49.83 25.14
CA ASP A 27 -15.14 -49.47 25.53
C ASP A 27 -15.46 -48.19 24.74
N ASN A 28 -16.61 -48.11 24.06
CA ASN A 28 -16.95 -47.06 23.07
C ASN A 28 -16.96 -45.61 23.62
N LYS A 29 -16.30 -45.35 24.73
CA LYS A 29 -16.00 -44.06 25.34
C LYS A 29 -14.62 -43.59 24.86
N SER A 30 -14.61 -42.42 24.23
CA SER A 30 -13.39 -41.64 24.01
C SER A 30 -12.57 -41.60 25.31
N PRO A 31 -11.23 -41.82 25.25
CA PRO A 31 -10.37 -41.70 26.42
C PRO A 31 -10.19 -40.25 26.89
N PHE A 32 -10.70 -39.28 26.13
CA PHE A 32 -10.67 -37.86 26.44
C PHE A 32 -12.07 -37.34 26.79
N ASP A 33 -12.12 -36.44 27.77
CA ASP A 33 -13.33 -35.74 28.17
C ASP A 33 -13.91 -34.88 27.04
N ASN A 34 -15.21 -34.61 27.11
CA ASN A 34 -15.87 -33.76 26.14
C ASN A 34 -15.45 -32.33 26.48
N VAL A 35 -14.96 -31.62 25.48
CA VAL A 35 -14.49 -30.26 25.67
C VAL A 35 -15.11 -29.34 24.64
N VAL A 36 -15.32 -28.10 25.05
CA VAL A 36 -15.78 -27.02 24.19
C VAL A 36 -14.62 -26.08 23.82
N TYR A 37 -14.57 -25.66 22.55
CA TYR A 37 -13.54 -24.79 22.00
C TYR A 37 -14.08 -23.90 20.87
N LEU A 38 -13.34 -22.85 20.51
CA LEU A 38 -13.64 -22.03 19.33
C LEU A 38 -12.97 -22.65 18.11
N ASN A 39 -13.72 -22.90 17.04
CA ASN A 39 -13.15 -23.47 15.81
C ASN A 39 -12.05 -22.59 15.19
N VAL A 40 -12.21 -21.28 15.29
CA VAL A 40 -11.23 -20.30 14.79
C VAL A 40 -9.89 -20.41 15.52
N SER A 41 -9.88 -20.97 16.74
CA SER A 41 -8.69 -21.16 17.57
C SER A 41 -8.15 -22.59 17.58
N GLU A 42 -8.59 -23.45 16.65
CA GLU A 42 -8.18 -24.86 16.60
C GLU A 42 -6.69 -25.04 16.28
N ASN A 43 -6.17 -24.24 15.34
CA ASN A 43 -4.77 -24.32 14.90
C ASN A 43 -3.89 -23.18 15.44
N SER A 44 -4.50 -22.05 15.78
CA SER A 44 -3.82 -20.84 16.29
C SER A 44 -4.83 -20.03 17.08
N ASP A 45 -4.49 -19.64 18.30
CA ASP A 45 -5.31 -18.71 19.08
C ASP A 45 -5.24 -17.27 18.53
N THR A 46 -4.26 -16.96 17.67
CA THR A 46 -4.04 -15.62 17.10
C THR A 46 -4.63 -15.51 15.69
N GLN A 47 -5.40 -14.45 15.47
CA GLN A 47 -6.12 -14.14 14.23
C GLN A 47 -5.66 -12.77 13.68
N VAL A 48 -4.73 -12.76 12.73
CA VAL A 48 -4.29 -11.51 12.08
C VAL A 48 -5.45 -10.92 11.28
N THR A 49 -5.85 -9.70 11.62
CA THR A 49 -6.98 -9.01 11.05
C THR A 49 -6.55 -7.65 10.52
N THR A 50 -6.12 -7.63 9.26
CA THR A 50 -5.86 -6.38 8.57
C THR A 50 -7.14 -5.83 7.94
N PHE A 51 -7.30 -4.51 7.93
CA PHE A 51 -8.44 -3.86 7.29
C PHE A 51 -8.00 -2.67 6.44
N LYS A 52 -8.78 -2.39 5.39
CA LYS A 52 -8.67 -1.22 4.52
C LYS A 52 -9.51 -0.09 5.10
N LYS A 53 -9.09 1.17 4.94
CA LYS A 53 -9.93 2.34 5.25
C LYS A 53 -11.27 2.32 4.52
N THR A 54 -11.34 1.76 3.32
CA THR A 54 -12.59 1.66 2.53
C THR A 54 -13.54 0.55 3.00
N LEU A 55 -13.15 -0.24 4.00
CA LEU A 55 -13.96 -1.29 4.60
C LEU A 55 -14.29 -0.91 6.05
N PRO A 56 -15.33 -0.08 6.28
CA PRO A 56 -15.71 0.35 7.63
C PRO A 56 -16.14 -0.85 8.49
N ASP A 57 -16.71 -1.87 7.85
CA ASP A 57 -17.18 -3.09 8.49
C ASP A 57 -16.38 -4.32 8.00
N LEU A 58 -15.80 -5.07 8.93
CA LEU A 58 -15.08 -6.31 8.67
C LEU A 58 -15.65 -7.45 9.52
N PRO A 59 -16.60 -8.24 9.00
CA PRO A 59 -17.16 -9.37 9.72
C PRO A 59 -16.17 -10.53 9.82
N LYS A 60 -16.04 -11.11 11.01
CA LYS A 60 -15.31 -12.34 11.29
C LYS A 60 -16.27 -13.35 11.91
N THR A 61 -16.38 -14.53 11.30
CA THR A 61 -17.30 -15.57 11.76
C THR A 61 -16.55 -16.68 12.49
N PHE A 62 -17.10 -17.15 13.59
CA PHE A 62 -16.62 -18.33 14.31
C PHE A 62 -17.80 -19.09 14.93
N SER A 63 -17.55 -20.32 15.38
CA SER A 63 -18.54 -21.15 16.08
C SER A 63 -17.90 -21.82 17.29
N VAL A 64 -18.74 -22.21 18.25
CA VAL A 64 -18.30 -23.06 19.36
C VAL A 64 -18.49 -24.53 18.99
N VAL A 65 -17.48 -25.34 19.29
CA VAL A 65 -17.39 -26.74 18.90
C VAL A 65 -17.16 -27.61 20.12
N LEU A 66 -17.84 -28.76 20.11
CA LEU A 66 -17.75 -29.86 21.05
C LEU A 66 -16.88 -30.95 20.44
N SER A 67 -15.94 -31.53 21.20
CA SER A 67 -15.08 -32.60 20.69
C SER A 67 -15.86 -33.86 20.28
N TYR A 68 -17.03 -34.08 20.88
CA TYR A 68 -18.01 -35.08 20.45
C TYR A 68 -19.45 -34.73 20.88
N PRO A 69 -20.49 -35.33 20.27
CA PRO A 69 -21.88 -34.98 20.58
C PRO A 69 -22.25 -35.20 22.04
N ALA A 70 -22.96 -34.24 22.64
CA ALA A 70 -23.56 -34.37 23.96
C ALA A 70 -25.01 -34.89 23.85
N SER A 71 -25.46 -35.65 24.86
CA SER A 71 -26.84 -36.18 24.92
C SER A 71 -27.88 -35.12 25.25
N GLN A 72 -27.46 -33.98 25.80
CA GLN A 72 -28.27 -32.81 26.09
C GLN A 72 -27.69 -31.60 25.37
N ALA A 73 -28.51 -30.56 25.19
CA ALA A 73 -28.03 -29.31 24.64
C ALA A 73 -27.02 -28.65 25.60
N VAL A 74 -26.00 -28.00 25.04
CA VAL A 74 -24.94 -27.33 25.82
C VAL A 74 -25.05 -25.83 25.54
N SER A 75 -25.34 -25.04 26.57
CA SER A 75 -25.27 -23.58 26.53
C SER A 75 -23.83 -23.12 26.69
N VAL A 76 -23.42 -22.12 25.91
CA VAL A 76 -22.06 -21.58 25.96
C VAL A 76 -22.11 -20.06 25.82
N GLY A 77 -21.56 -19.36 26.81
CA GLY A 77 -21.34 -17.92 26.76
C GLY A 77 -20.04 -17.59 26.04
N VAL A 78 -20.06 -16.56 25.19
CA VAL A 78 -18.88 -15.97 24.54
C VAL A 78 -18.84 -14.48 24.81
N GLU A 79 -17.66 -13.97 25.11
CA GLU A 79 -17.45 -12.56 25.45
C GLU A 79 -16.14 -12.02 24.91
N VAL A 80 -16.01 -10.69 24.94
CA VAL A 80 -14.73 -10.01 24.81
C VAL A 80 -14.16 -9.79 26.20
N ASP A 81 -12.95 -10.28 26.46
CA ASP A 81 -12.33 -10.23 27.80
C ASP A 81 -11.02 -9.40 27.81
N PRO A 82 -11.09 -8.10 28.17
CA PRO A 82 -9.92 -7.22 28.23
C PRO A 82 -8.81 -7.71 29.17
N SER A 83 -9.10 -8.56 30.16
CA SER A 83 -8.09 -9.05 31.12
C SER A 83 -7.05 -9.96 30.46
N LEU A 84 -7.34 -10.51 29.29
CA LEU A 84 -6.45 -11.39 28.55
C LEU A 84 -5.35 -10.65 27.76
N VAL A 85 -5.45 -9.32 27.63
CA VAL A 85 -4.48 -8.50 26.89
C VAL A 85 -3.08 -8.58 27.50
N GLU A 86 -2.97 -8.43 28.82
CA GLU A 86 -1.67 -8.49 29.51
C GLU A 86 -1.02 -9.87 29.36
N THR A 87 -1.82 -10.93 29.45
CA THR A 87 -1.36 -12.31 29.29
C THR A 87 -0.83 -12.57 27.87
N TYR A 88 -1.53 -12.08 26.85
CA TYR A 88 -1.09 -12.19 25.46
C TYR A 88 0.22 -11.43 25.23
N ASN A 89 0.26 -10.16 25.64
CA ASN A 89 1.43 -9.30 25.47
C ASN A 89 2.68 -9.90 26.13
N ALA A 90 2.55 -10.43 27.35
CA ALA A 90 3.64 -11.10 28.05
C ALA A 90 4.13 -12.36 27.33
N ARG A 91 3.22 -13.17 26.77
CA ARG A 91 3.56 -14.39 26.03
C ARG A 91 4.28 -14.10 24.71
N HIS A 92 3.88 -13.03 24.02
CA HIS A 92 4.35 -12.71 22.67
C HIS A 92 5.42 -11.62 22.63
N ASN A 93 5.87 -11.09 23.78
CA ASN A 93 6.81 -9.97 23.87
C ASN A 93 6.34 -8.75 23.06
N THR A 94 5.06 -8.39 23.24
CA THR A 94 4.38 -7.27 22.57
C THR A 94 3.83 -6.29 23.60
N SER A 95 3.35 -5.14 23.14
CA SER A 95 2.77 -4.07 23.96
C SER A 95 1.50 -3.50 23.33
N TRP A 96 0.72 -4.36 22.67
CA TRP A 96 -0.47 -3.94 21.95
C TRP A 96 -1.60 -3.57 22.90
N THR A 97 -2.36 -2.56 22.52
CA THR A 97 -3.48 -2.03 23.32
C THR A 97 -4.79 -2.72 22.94
N MET A 98 -5.73 -2.76 23.87
CA MET A 98 -7.08 -3.28 23.62
C MET A 98 -7.79 -2.43 22.55
N LEU A 99 -8.47 -3.06 21.60
CA LEU A 99 -9.36 -2.36 20.69
C LEU A 99 -10.57 -1.80 21.47
N ASP A 100 -10.92 -0.53 21.24
CA ASP A 100 -12.05 0.11 21.92
C ASP A 100 -13.40 -0.52 21.51
N ALA A 101 -14.33 -0.63 22.46
CA ALA A 101 -15.66 -1.21 22.27
C ALA A 101 -16.49 -0.53 21.18
N LYS A 102 -16.22 0.74 20.85
CA LYS A 102 -16.88 1.43 19.74
C LYS A 102 -16.61 0.80 18.37
N TYR A 103 -15.52 0.05 18.23
CA TYR A 103 -15.08 -0.55 16.96
C TYR A 103 -15.52 -2.00 16.75
N TYR A 104 -16.28 -2.59 17.67
CA TYR A 104 -16.72 -3.98 17.49
C TYR A 104 -18.08 -4.28 18.09
N GLU A 105 -18.65 -5.40 17.66
CA GLU A 105 -19.90 -5.94 18.16
C GLU A 105 -19.93 -7.45 17.91
N LEU A 106 -20.39 -8.23 18.89
CA LEU A 106 -20.72 -9.64 18.69
C LEU A 106 -22.20 -9.75 18.33
N SER A 107 -22.53 -10.50 17.30
CA SER A 107 -23.92 -10.70 16.87
C SER A 107 -24.78 -11.39 17.93
N VAL A 108 -24.15 -12.29 18.71
CA VAL A 108 -24.74 -13.00 19.85
C VAL A 108 -23.63 -13.31 20.87
N THR A 109 -23.99 -13.35 22.15
CA THR A 109 -23.07 -13.70 23.25
C THR A 109 -23.43 -15.02 23.92
N GLU A 110 -24.61 -15.57 23.65
CA GLU A 110 -25.11 -16.81 24.21
C GLU A 110 -25.44 -17.78 23.09
N LEU A 111 -24.86 -18.98 23.14
CA LEU A 111 -24.97 -19.99 22.10
C LEU A 111 -25.51 -21.28 22.69
N THR A 112 -26.13 -22.08 21.84
CA THR A 112 -26.55 -23.44 22.19
C THR A 112 -26.03 -24.40 21.15
N ILE A 113 -25.30 -25.43 21.59
CA ILE A 113 -25.01 -26.60 20.77
C ILE A 113 -26.15 -27.60 21.01
N PRO A 114 -27.00 -27.90 19.99
CA PRO A 114 -28.13 -28.80 20.19
C PRO A 114 -27.70 -30.22 20.58
N ALA A 115 -28.56 -30.93 21.30
CA ALA A 115 -28.33 -32.33 21.65
C ALA A 115 -28.04 -33.18 20.39
N GLY A 116 -27.00 -34.02 20.45
CA GLY A 116 -26.56 -34.84 19.32
C GLY A 116 -25.78 -34.09 18.23
N LYS A 117 -25.49 -32.80 18.40
CA LYS A 117 -24.63 -32.00 17.51
C LYS A 117 -23.30 -31.68 18.20
N THR A 118 -22.33 -31.25 17.40
CA THR A 118 -20.99 -30.83 17.86
C THR A 118 -20.68 -29.37 17.60
N ILE A 119 -21.57 -28.62 16.95
CA ILE A 119 -21.30 -27.24 16.56
C ILE A 119 -22.52 -26.37 16.80
N SER A 120 -22.29 -25.13 17.24
CA SER A 120 -23.31 -24.09 17.36
C SER A 120 -23.61 -23.43 16.02
N ASP A 121 -24.63 -22.57 15.99
CA ASP A 121 -24.73 -21.54 14.94
C ASP A 121 -23.50 -20.61 14.96
N ALA A 122 -23.26 -19.90 13.85
CA ALA A 122 -22.12 -19.00 13.72
C ALA A 122 -22.36 -17.68 14.48
N VAL A 123 -21.33 -17.23 15.21
CA VAL A 123 -21.21 -15.88 15.76
C VAL A 123 -20.49 -15.01 14.73
N THR A 124 -20.98 -13.78 14.53
CA THR A 124 -20.25 -12.76 13.80
C THR A 124 -19.67 -11.74 14.78
N LEU A 125 -18.34 -11.68 14.84
CA LEU A 125 -17.63 -10.50 15.33
C LEU A 125 -17.63 -9.47 14.20
N LYS A 126 -18.45 -8.43 14.34
CA LYS A 126 -18.46 -7.29 13.44
C LYS A 126 -17.45 -6.27 13.95
N LEU A 127 -16.30 -6.15 13.29
CA LEU A 127 -15.47 -4.96 13.44
C LEU A 127 -16.13 -3.84 12.62
N LYS A 128 -16.34 -2.67 13.21
CA LYS A 128 -17.13 -1.57 12.63
C LYS A 128 -16.42 -0.23 12.81
N ASN A 129 -16.76 0.73 11.96
CA ASN A 129 -16.30 2.12 12.06
C ASN A 129 -14.78 2.28 12.12
N LEU A 130 -14.02 1.32 11.56
CA LEU A 130 -12.56 1.27 11.69
C LEU A 130 -11.84 2.41 10.95
N ASP A 131 -12.54 3.03 10.01
CA ASP A 131 -12.12 4.14 9.16
C ASP A 131 -12.41 5.52 9.75
N GLY A 132 -13.00 5.59 10.95
CA GLY A 132 -13.45 6.83 11.59
C GLY A 132 -14.88 7.26 11.20
N SER A 133 -15.62 6.43 10.44
CA SER A 133 -17.04 6.66 10.21
C SER A 133 -17.87 6.52 11.50
N GLY A 134 -18.94 7.29 11.66
CA GLY A 134 -19.83 7.15 12.84
C GLY A 134 -19.35 7.82 14.14
N GLU A 135 -18.76 9.02 14.04
CA GLU A 135 -18.30 9.85 15.19
C GLU A 135 -17.21 9.19 16.07
N VAL A 136 -16.37 8.34 15.48
CA VAL A 136 -15.21 7.75 16.15
C VAL A 136 -13.91 8.17 15.46
N GLU A 137 -12.80 8.14 16.21
CA GLU A 137 -11.48 8.45 15.66
C GLU A 137 -11.04 7.36 14.66
N GLU A 138 -10.29 7.75 13.63
CA GLU A 138 -9.66 6.82 12.70
C GLU A 138 -8.56 6.04 13.42
N LEU A 139 -8.48 4.72 13.22
CA LEU A 139 -7.40 3.93 13.80
C LEU A 139 -6.06 4.27 13.11
N PRO A 140 -4.97 4.54 13.87
CA PRO A 140 -3.68 4.85 13.30
C PRO A 140 -3.12 3.73 12.44
N ILE A 141 -2.40 4.11 11.37
CA ILE A 141 -1.71 3.15 10.53
C ILE A 141 -0.58 2.44 11.27
N ASP A 142 -0.45 1.13 11.03
CA ASP A 142 0.50 0.20 11.63
C ASP A 142 0.42 0.04 13.15
N GLN A 143 -0.53 0.70 13.80
CA GLN A 143 -0.87 0.38 15.17
C GLN A 143 -1.69 -0.92 15.18
N THR A 144 -1.22 -1.89 15.96
CA THR A 144 -1.92 -3.16 16.17
C THR A 144 -2.68 -3.10 17.47
N TYR A 145 -3.97 -3.43 17.41
CA TYR A 145 -4.84 -3.56 18.55
C TYR A 145 -5.17 -5.03 18.81
N LEU A 146 -5.31 -5.38 20.07
CA LEU A 146 -5.74 -6.70 20.52
C LEU A 146 -7.23 -6.70 20.80
N LEU A 147 -7.92 -7.75 20.33
CA LEU A 147 -9.31 -8.03 20.68
C LEU A 147 -9.47 -9.52 21.02
N PRO A 148 -9.35 -9.89 22.31
CA PRO A 148 -9.56 -11.26 22.77
C PRO A 148 -11.06 -11.59 22.87
N VAL A 149 -11.51 -12.56 22.08
CA VAL A 149 -12.84 -13.17 22.19
C VAL A 149 -12.70 -14.55 22.83
N THR A 150 -13.41 -14.83 23.90
CA THR A 150 -13.23 -16.04 24.70
C THR A 150 -14.56 -16.71 25.03
N ILE A 151 -14.51 -18.02 25.27
CA ILE A 151 -15.59 -18.75 25.95
C ILE A 151 -15.57 -18.34 27.43
N ALA A 152 -16.67 -17.72 27.87
CA ALA A 152 -16.88 -17.19 29.22
C ALA A 152 -17.33 -18.31 30.18
N ASP A 153 -18.41 -18.97 29.83
CA ASP A 153 -19.05 -20.02 30.63
C ASP A 153 -19.56 -21.18 29.76
N VAL A 154 -19.71 -22.34 30.38
CA VAL A 154 -20.12 -23.58 29.71
C VAL A 154 -21.14 -24.30 30.59
N GLY A 155 -22.34 -24.51 30.07
CA GLY A 155 -23.39 -25.29 30.70
C GLY A 155 -23.22 -26.79 30.53
N GLY A 156 -24.06 -27.58 31.21
CA GLY A 156 -24.16 -29.02 30.95
C GLY A 156 -22.96 -29.87 31.43
N GLY A 157 -22.06 -29.31 32.24
CA GLY A 157 -20.94 -30.05 32.84
C GLY A 157 -19.80 -30.39 31.87
N VAL A 158 -19.75 -29.73 30.70
CA VAL A 158 -18.67 -29.87 29.71
C VAL A 158 -17.52 -28.95 30.08
N ALA A 159 -16.27 -29.42 29.93
CA ALA A 159 -15.09 -28.62 30.24
C ALA A 159 -14.68 -27.74 29.05
N LYS A 160 -13.96 -26.65 29.31
CA LYS A 160 -13.37 -25.80 28.27
C LYS A 160 -11.98 -26.30 27.87
N LEU A 161 -11.69 -26.36 26.57
CA LEU A 161 -10.33 -26.60 26.10
C LEU A 161 -9.52 -25.30 26.14
N HIS A 162 -8.74 -25.11 27.19
CA HIS A 162 -8.02 -23.85 27.45
C HIS A 162 -7.13 -23.37 26.29
N SER A 163 -6.50 -24.27 25.53
CA SER A 163 -5.62 -23.93 24.40
C SER A 163 -6.34 -23.32 23.20
N SER A 164 -7.66 -23.55 23.08
CA SER A 164 -8.49 -23.12 21.94
C SER A 164 -9.77 -22.43 22.41
N ALA A 165 -9.77 -21.94 23.65
CA ALA A 165 -10.88 -21.25 24.27
C ALA A 165 -11.00 -19.78 23.86
N THR A 166 -9.91 -19.20 23.38
CA THR A 166 -9.77 -17.77 23.12
C THR A 166 -9.24 -17.56 21.71
N ALA A 167 -9.83 -16.60 20.99
CA ALA A 167 -9.37 -16.07 19.72
C ALA A 167 -8.89 -14.63 19.94
N TYR A 168 -7.60 -14.38 19.77
CA TYR A 168 -6.97 -13.07 19.83
C TYR A 168 -6.94 -12.45 18.43
N TYR A 169 -7.84 -11.52 18.15
CA TYR A 169 -7.83 -10.78 16.90
C TYR A 169 -6.80 -9.65 16.96
N LEU A 170 -5.80 -9.67 16.07
CA LEU A 170 -4.83 -8.61 15.89
C LEU A 170 -5.36 -7.64 14.83
N VAL A 171 -6.03 -6.58 15.25
CA VAL A 171 -6.66 -5.61 14.35
C VAL A 171 -5.64 -4.54 13.98
N LYS A 172 -5.27 -4.48 12.71
CA LYS A 172 -4.23 -3.57 12.20
C LYS A 172 -4.67 -2.93 10.89
N ARG A 173 -4.54 -1.61 10.76
CA ARG A 173 -4.66 -0.96 9.45
C ARG A 173 -3.39 -1.25 8.63
N SER A 174 -3.55 -1.85 7.45
CA SER A 174 -2.41 -2.33 6.62
C SER A 174 -1.97 -1.38 5.51
N SER A 175 -2.77 -0.37 5.16
CA SER A 175 -2.51 0.47 3.98
C SER A 175 -2.42 1.95 4.35
N ALA A 176 -1.33 2.60 3.94
CA ALA A 176 -1.11 4.04 4.05
C ALA A 176 -2.12 4.78 3.20
N ILE A 177 -2.17 4.39 1.93
CA ILE A 177 -3.07 4.95 0.95
C ILE A 177 -4.07 3.88 0.52
N THR A 178 -5.33 4.30 0.39
CA THR A 178 -6.47 3.43 0.06
C THR A 178 -7.35 3.99 -1.05
N SER A 179 -6.90 5.09 -1.66
CA SER A 179 -7.51 5.73 -2.82
C SER A 179 -6.41 6.05 -3.81
N ALA A 180 -6.72 5.91 -5.09
CA ALA A 180 -5.88 6.33 -6.20
C ALA A 180 -6.79 6.49 -7.40
N ALA A 181 -6.37 7.31 -8.37
CA ALA A 181 -7.08 7.40 -9.63
C ALA A 181 -6.46 6.50 -10.69
N SER A 182 -7.31 5.90 -11.51
CA SER A 182 -6.92 5.16 -12.71
C SER A 182 -6.68 6.12 -13.87
N LEU A 183 -5.47 6.10 -14.43
CA LEU A 183 -5.12 6.85 -15.65
C LEU A 183 -5.14 5.97 -16.92
N ARG A 184 -5.76 4.79 -16.85
CA ARG A 184 -5.95 3.92 -18.02
C ARG A 184 -6.72 4.68 -19.10
N ASP A 185 -6.07 4.90 -20.25
CA ASP A 185 -6.64 5.64 -21.38
C ASP A 185 -7.09 7.09 -21.04
N ASN A 186 -6.53 7.68 -19.97
CA ASN A 186 -6.86 9.00 -19.42
C ASN A 186 -5.59 9.75 -18.97
N TRP A 187 -5.73 11.04 -18.65
CA TRP A 187 -4.65 11.88 -18.13
C TRP A 187 -5.21 13.07 -17.37
N ILE A 188 -4.34 13.77 -16.66
CA ILE A 188 -4.71 14.94 -15.86
C ILE A 188 -4.13 16.21 -16.48
N ASN A 189 -5.01 17.20 -16.66
CA ASN A 189 -4.72 18.54 -17.14
C ASN A 189 -4.61 19.53 -15.98
N PHE A 190 -3.89 20.63 -16.20
CA PHE A 190 -3.82 21.76 -15.27
C PHE A 190 -4.20 23.07 -15.97
N PRO A 191 -5.49 23.35 -16.18
CA PRO A 191 -5.93 24.54 -16.91
C PRO A 191 -5.41 25.85 -16.31
N THR A 192 -5.18 25.88 -15.00
CA THR A 192 -4.66 27.04 -14.26
C THR A 192 -3.17 27.31 -14.52
N LEU A 193 -2.39 26.31 -14.95
CA LEU A 193 -0.98 26.49 -15.31
C LEU A 193 -0.80 27.10 -16.72
N ASP A 194 -1.86 27.20 -17.50
CA ASP A 194 -1.85 27.88 -18.80
C ASP A 194 -2.25 29.36 -18.73
N LYS A 195 -2.69 29.82 -17.55
CA LYS A 195 -3.20 31.17 -17.32
C LYS A 195 -2.42 31.86 -16.23
N ALA A 196 -2.10 33.13 -16.47
CA ALA A 196 -1.34 33.92 -15.51
C ALA A 196 -2.11 34.06 -14.18
N SER A 197 -1.53 33.54 -13.11
CA SER A 197 -2.06 33.53 -11.76
C SER A 197 -0.92 33.38 -10.75
N GLU A 198 -1.14 33.75 -9.49
CA GLU A 198 -0.15 33.52 -8.42
C GLU A 198 0.28 32.04 -8.37
N GLY A 199 -0.68 31.10 -8.47
CA GLY A 199 -0.43 29.66 -8.50
C GLY A 199 0.45 29.20 -9.67
N SER A 200 0.15 29.65 -10.89
CA SER A 200 0.94 29.30 -12.08
C SER A 200 2.37 29.84 -12.03
N MET A 201 2.57 31.01 -11.42
CA MET A 201 3.89 31.63 -11.35
C MET A 201 4.85 30.88 -10.42
N LEU A 202 4.33 30.11 -9.46
CA LEU A 202 5.14 29.23 -8.61
C LEU A 202 5.79 28.09 -9.38
N PHE A 203 5.24 27.71 -10.54
CA PHE A 203 5.76 26.67 -11.43
C PHE A 203 6.80 27.19 -12.42
N ASN A 204 7.12 28.48 -12.38
CA ASN A 204 8.05 29.14 -13.27
C ASN A 204 9.26 29.69 -12.52
N ASN A 205 10.31 30.04 -13.25
CA ASN A 205 11.57 30.57 -12.73
C ASN A 205 12.23 29.66 -11.68
N LEU A 206 12.08 28.35 -11.82
CA LEU A 206 12.61 27.36 -10.89
C LEU A 206 14.12 27.16 -11.08
N THR A 207 14.83 27.00 -9.96
CA THR A 207 16.27 26.66 -9.96
C THR A 207 16.58 25.26 -9.43
N ALA A 208 15.59 24.64 -8.80
CA ALA A 208 15.58 23.25 -8.37
C ALA A 208 14.15 22.73 -8.40
N VAL A 209 14.00 21.41 -8.50
CA VAL A 209 12.69 20.76 -8.54
C VAL A 209 12.76 19.37 -7.94
N THR A 210 11.64 18.96 -7.35
CA THR A 210 11.34 17.56 -7.08
C THR A 210 9.97 17.22 -7.64
N TYR A 211 9.89 16.14 -8.41
CA TYR A 211 8.64 15.47 -8.77
C TYR A 211 8.50 14.23 -7.91
N GLU A 212 7.31 14.00 -7.33
CA GLU A 212 7.00 12.80 -6.55
C GLU A 212 5.62 12.27 -6.92
N ALA A 213 5.47 10.94 -7.02
CA ALA A 213 4.19 10.28 -7.14
C ALA A 213 4.28 8.84 -6.63
N ILE A 214 3.19 8.33 -6.07
CA ILE A 214 2.99 6.89 -5.88
C ILE A 214 2.23 6.35 -7.09
N ILE A 215 2.80 5.37 -7.78
CA ILE A 215 2.23 4.78 -9.00
C ILE A 215 2.16 3.26 -8.92
N ARG A 216 1.22 2.68 -9.65
CA ARG A 216 1.18 1.25 -9.98
C ARG A 216 0.89 1.11 -11.47
N VAL A 217 1.79 0.50 -12.22
CA VAL A 217 1.60 0.28 -13.66
C VAL A 217 1.10 -1.14 -13.89
N ASP A 218 -0.01 -1.30 -14.61
CA ASP A 218 -0.60 -2.62 -14.86
C ASP A 218 0.20 -3.42 -15.88
N ASP A 219 0.56 -2.78 -16.98
CA ASP A 219 1.23 -3.39 -18.11
C ASP A 219 2.03 -2.33 -18.86
N PHE A 220 3.35 -2.44 -18.82
CA PHE A 220 4.29 -1.57 -19.51
C PHE A 220 4.29 -1.75 -21.03
N SER A 221 3.67 -2.81 -21.55
CA SER A 221 3.57 -3.10 -22.99
C SER A 221 2.39 -2.39 -23.66
N LYS A 222 1.41 -1.91 -22.88
CA LYS A 222 0.28 -1.14 -23.41
C LYS A 222 0.78 0.22 -23.93
N HIS A 223 0.20 0.65 -25.06
CA HIS A 223 0.58 1.87 -25.79
C HIS A 223 2.03 1.87 -26.33
N SER A 224 2.59 3.05 -26.59
CA SER A 224 3.94 3.24 -27.17
C SER A 224 5.07 3.01 -26.15
N GLU A 225 6.31 3.23 -26.56
CA GLU A 225 7.52 2.94 -25.77
C GLU A 225 7.66 3.77 -24.47
N ILE A 226 6.81 4.78 -24.27
CA ILE A 226 6.80 5.69 -23.13
C ILE A 226 5.50 5.55 -22.34
N SER A 227 5.61 5.42 -21.02
CA SER A 227 4.53 5.68 -20.06
C SER A 227 4.87 6.94 -19.26
N THR A 228 4.05 7.97 -19.36
CA THR A 228 4.32 9.27 -18.73
C THR A 228 3.90 9.27 -17.27
N ILE A 229 4.74 9.76 -16.34
CA ILE A 229 4.31 10.03 -14.96
C ILE A 229 3.83 11.48 -14.87
N MET A 230 4.74 12.44 -15.07
CA MET A 230 4.40 13.87 -15.04
C MET A 230 5.46 14.73 -15.72
N GLY A 231 5.07 15.96 -16.08
CA GLY A 231 6.00 16.99 -16.52
C GLY A 231 5.64 17.60 -17.87
N VAL A 232 6.64 18.22 -18.48
CA VAL A 232 6.54 18.92 -19.77
C VAL A 232 7.40 18.18 -20.80
N GLU A 233 6.76 17.63 -21.83
CA GLU A 233 7.43 16.91 -22.93
C GLU A 233 8.51 17.77 -23.60
N ASN A 234 9.64 17.16 -24.00
CA ASN A 234 10.82 17.84 -24.58
C ASN A 234 11.39 18.99 -23.73
N TYR A 235 11.11 19.00 -22.43
CA TYR A 235 11.58 20.04 -21.53
C TYR A 235 12.04 19.46 -20.20
N LEU A 236 11.09 18.99 -19.37
CA LEU A 236 11.37 18.33 -18.10
C LEU A 236 10.27 17.32 -17.77
N LEU A 237 10.53 16.05 -18.09
CA LEU A 237 9.54 14.98 -18.08
C LEU A 237 10.03 13.78 -17.27
N LEU A 238 9.26 13.38 -16.26
CA LEU A 238 9.43 12.10 -15.58
C LEU A 238 8.53 11.06 -16.24
N ARG A 239 9.16 10.00 -16.74
CA ARG A 239 8.51 8.93 -17.50
C ARG A 239 9.12 7.56 -17.20
N ILE A 240 8.55 6.53 -17.81
CA ILE A 240 9.05 5.15 -17.80
C ILE A 240 9.15 4.69 -19.25
N GLY A 241 10.30 4.16 -19.64
CA GLY A 241 10.58 3.77 -21.01
C GLY A 241 10.85 4.95 -21.95
N ASP A 242 11.38 4.59 -23.12
CA ASP A 242 11.68 5.41 -24.30
C ASP A 242 12.17 4.46 -25.41
N ALA A 243 12.17 4.86 -26.69
CA ALA A 243 12.50 3.98 -27.82
C ALA A 243 13.87 3.27 -27.70
N SER A 244 14.81 3.84 -26.93
CA SER A 244 16.14 3.27 -26.66
C SER A 244 16.34 2.77 -25.23
N PHE A 245 15.26 2.68 -24.44
CA PHE A 245 15.29 2.30 -23.03
C PHE A 245 14.26 1.18 -22.75
N PRO A 246 14.50 0.31 -21.76
CA PRO A 246 13.51 -0.67 -21.34
C PRO A 246 12.21 0.01 -20.93
N ARG A 247 11.06 -0.56 -21.34
CA ARG A 247 9.73 0.01 -21.07
C ARG A 247 9.38 0.10 -19.58
N GLN A 248 10.08 -0.67 -18.74
CA GLN A 248 9.93 -0.66 -17.28
C GLN A 248 10.95 0.24 -16.55
N GLN A 249 11.85 0.92 -17.26
CA GLN A 249 12.89 1.73 -16.64
C GLN A 249 12.42 3.17 -16.45
N ILE A 250 12.51 3.70 -15.23
CA ILE A 250 12.27 5.11 -14.95
C ILE A 250 13.31 5.98 -15.68
N GLN A 251 12.87 7.09 -16.23
CA GLN A 251 13.70 8.11 -16.83
C GLN A 251 13.18 9.50 -16.51
N PHE A 252 14.08 10.35 -16.02
CA PHE A 252 13.90 11.78 -15.95
C PHE A 252 14.60 12.43 -17.15
N ASP A 253 13.80 12.94 -18.08
CA ASP A 253 14.26 13.60 -19.29
C ASP A 253 14.26 15.12 -19.09
N GLY A 254 15.45 15.68 -18.94
CA GLY A 254 15.71 17.11 -18.92
C GLY A 254 16.49 17.56 -20.16
N SER A 255 16.28 16.89 -21.31
CA SER A 255 17.00 17.21 -22.55
C SER A 255 16.78 18.64 -23.01
N GLY A 256 15.54 19.13 -23.02
CA GLY A 256 15.22 20.52 -23.35
C GLY A 256 15.82 21.03 -24.66
N ASP A 257 15.77 22.34 -24.88
CA ASP A 257 16.77 22.99 -25.74
C ASP A 257 18.09 22.98 -24.94
N ALA A 258 19.12 22.29 -25.46
CA ALA A 258 20.42 22.15 -24.79
C ALA A 258 21.03 23.51 -24.38
N ALA A 259 20.64 24.61 -25.04
CA ALA A 259 21.06 25.97 -24.70
C ALA A 259 20.20 26.66 -23.62
N GLN A 260 18.97 26.20 -23.32
CA GLN A 260 18.00 26.94 -22.50
C GLN A 260 17.10 26.05 -21.59
N THR A 261 17.68 25.06 -20.89
CA THR A 261 17.16 24.37 -19.67
C THR A 261 16.48 22.98 -19.81
N PRO A 262 16.53 22.13 -18.75
CA PRO A 262 17.59 22.05 -17.74
C PRO A 262 18.89 21.44 -18.29
N GLY A 263 18.83 20.86 -19.49
CA GLY A 263 19.98 20.50 -20.31
C GLY A 263 20.78 19.30 -19.80
N PHE A 264 20.28 18.57 -18.80
CA PHE A 264 20.96 17.39 -18.27
C PHE A 264 20.73 16.11 -19.11
N GLY A 265 19.87 16.18 -20.12
CA GLY A 265 19.61 15.05 -21.02
C GLY A 265 18.70 13.99 -20.38
N LYS A 266 18.75 12.78 -20.96
CA LYS A 266 18.01 11.62 -20.47
C LYS A 266 18.78 10.94 -19.34
N PHE A 267 18.17 10.83 -18.17
CA PHE A 267 18.77 10.23 -16.98
C PHE A 267 17.82 9.20 -16.33
N PRO A 268 18.30 8.05 -15.81
CA PRO A 268 19.66 7.55 -15.89
C PRO A 268 19.93 6.97 -17.28
N LYS A 269 21.15 6.48 -17.51
CA LYS A 269 21.44 5.67 -18.71
C LYS A 269 20.63 4.36 -18.66
N LYS A 270 20.52 3.69 -19.81
CA LYS A 270 19.89 2.37 -19.90
C LYS A 270 20.51 1.40 -18.88
N ASP A 271 19.67 0.75 -18.09
CA ASP A 271 20.04 -0.20 -17.05
C ASP A 271 18.92 -1.24 -16.85
N GLU A 272 19.16 -2.46 -17.34
CA GLU A 272 18.19 -3.57 -17.26
C GLU A 272 18.11 -4.19 -15.85
N THR A 273 18.90 -3.73 -14.89
CA THR A 273 18.85 -4.21 -13.50
C THR A 273 17.91 -3.40 -12.60
N LYS A 274 17.38 -2.28 -13.10
CA LYS A 274 16.55 -1.32 -12.34
C LYS A 274 15.12 -1.22 -12.88
N LEU A 275 14.60 -2.33 -13.39
CA LEU A 275 13.26 -2.40 -13.98
C LEU A 275 12.20 -2.47 -12.90
N LEU A 276 11.09 -1.77 -13.13
CA LEU A 276 9.88 -1.89 -12.32
C LEU A 276 9.08 -3.13 -12.71
N ASN A 277 8.35 -3.71 -11.76
CA ASN A 277 7.44 -4.81 -12.00
C ASN A 277 6.01 -4.30 -12.25
N PRO A 278 5.25 -4.92 -13.17
CA PRO A 278 3.83 -4.62 -13.33
C PRO A 278 3.05 -5.03 -12.08
N GLY A 279 2.01 -4.27 -11.74
CA GLY A 279 1.11 -4.52 -10.61
C GLY A 279 1.68 -4.15 -9.24
N GLU A 280 2.92 -3.68 -9.15
CA GLU A 280 3.53 -3.23 -7.89
C GLU A 280 3.39 -1.72 -7.69
N TRP A 281 3.17 -1.33 -6.43
CA TRP A 281 3.19 0.08 -6.02
C TRP A 281 4.62 0.54 -5.81
N TYR A 282 4.95 1.68 -6.40
CA TYR A 282 6.22 2.37 -6.19
C TYR A 282 5.99 3.83 -5.84
N HIS A 283 6.67 4.29 -4.80
CA HIS A 283 6.91 5.72 -4.64
C HIS A 283 8.09 6.11 -5.55
N ILE A 284 7.84 6.98 -6.53
CA ILE A 284 8.86 7.49 -7.47
C ILE A 284 9.09 8.96 -7.18
N ALA A 285 10.35 9.33 -6.97
CA ALA A 285 10.75 10.73 -6.93
C ALA A 285 11.95 11.01 -7.84
N ALA A 286 11.98 12.20 -8.42
CA ALA A 286 13.10 12.68 -9.22
C ALA A 286 13.44 14.12 -8.85
N THR A 287 14.72 14.39 -8.60
CA THR A 287 15.21 15.73 -8.19
C THR A 287 16.22 16.27 -9.19
N TYR A 288 16.22 17.58 -9.37
CA TYR A 288 17.30 18.30 -10.05
C TYR A 288 17.56 19.65 -9.37
N SER A 289 18.83 20.06 -9.30
CA SER A 289 19.24 21.38 -8.80
C SER A 289 20.35 21.96 -9.66
N TYR A 290 20.21 23.21 -10.10
CA TYR A 290 21.30 23.92 -10.78
C TYR A 290 22.49 24.19 -9.88
N ALA A 291 22.24 24.41 -8.58
CA ALA A 291 23.30 24.77 -7.64
C ALA A 291 24.29 23.62 -7.43
N THR A 292 23.78 22.38 -7.38
CA THR A 292 24.60 21.18 -7.20
C THR A 292 24.90 20.47 -8.51
N ARG A 293 24.12 20.74 -9.58
CA ARG A 293 24.15 20.02 -10.86
C ARG A 293 23.96 18.52 -10.68
N GLU A 294 23.18 18.16 -9.66
CA GLU A 294 22.83 16.77 -9.36
C GLU A 294 21.43 16.46 -9.87
N VAL A 295 21.29 15.32 -10.54
CA VAL A 295 20.02 14.68 -10.88
C VAL A 295 19.93 13.38 -10.08
N CYS A 296 18.86 13.19 -9.32
CA CYS A 296 18.64 11.95 -8.58
C CYS A 296 17.28 11.34 -8.93
N ILE A 297 17.22 10.00 -8.92
CA ILE A 297 15.97 9.24 -8.94
C ILE A 297 15.94 8.39 -7.68
N TYR A 298 14.79 8.39 -7.02
CA TYR A 298 14.49 7.62 -5.82
C TYR A 298 13.33 6.68 -6.11
N VAL A 299 13.44 5.45 -5.64
CA VAL A 299 12.37 4.46 -5.69
C VAL A 299 12.14 3.96 -4.29
N ASN A 300 10.89 4.00 -3.83
CA ASN A 300 10.51 3.59 -2.49
C ASN A 300 11.32 4.34 -1.43
N GLY A 301 11.51 5.63 -1.67
CA GLY A 301 12.23 6.56 -0.79
C GLY A 301 13.74 6.38 -0.75
N LYS A 302 14.29 5.36 -1.41
CA LYS A 302 15.73 5.06 -1.44
C LYS A 302 16.36 5.56 -2.73
N LEU A 303 17.57 6.11 -2.66
CA LEU A 303 18.31 6.57 -3.84
C LEU A 303 18.59 5.41 -4.79
N GLN A 304 18.06 5.50 -6.00
CA GLN A 304 18.25 4.48 -7.05
C GLN A 304 19.37 4.88 -8.01
N SER A 305 19.40 6.14 -8.43
CA SER A 305 20.36 6.65 -9.42
C SER A 305 20.74 8.08 -9.10
N ARG A 306 22.04 8.41 -9.20
CA ARG A 306 22.58 9.76 -9.06
C ARG A 306 23.48 10.11 -10.23
N GLY A 307 23.30 11.29 -10.80
CA GLY A 307 24.20 11.90 -11.77
C GLY A 307 24.69 13.23 -11.23
N THR A 308 25.99 13.48 -11.32
CA THR A 308 26.63 14.73 -10.90
C THR A 308 27.18 15.47 -12.11
N ASP A 309 27.38 16.78 -11.98
CA ASP A 309 27.89 17.63 -13.06
C ASP A 309 27.06 17.58 -14.35
N LEU A 310 25.74 17.36 -14.22
CA LEU A 310 24.82 17.30 -15.35
C LEU A 310 24.05 18.62 -15.53
N GLY A 311 23.77 18.94 -16.78
CA GLY A 311 23.06 20.16 -17.16
C GLY A 311 23.92 21.42 -17.07
N ASN A 312 23.27 22.55 -17.33
CA ASN A 312 23.94 23.84 -17.47
C ASN A 312 24.28 24.44 -16.11
N SER A 313 25.35 25.24 -16.06
CA SER A 313 25.64 26.07 -14.89
C SER A 313 24.58 27.17 -14.76
N ALA A 314 24.09 27.39 -13.54
CA ALA A 314 22.97 28.27 -13.17
C ALA A 314 22.92 29.62 -13.91
N SER A 315 22.26 29.68 -15.06
CA SER A 315 22.15 30.91 -15.87
C SER A 315 20.77 31.11 -16.49
N THR A 316 19.91 30.10 -16.51
CA THR A 316 18.52 30.21 -16.96
C THR A 316 17.67 29.31 -16.09
N PRO A 317 16.63 29.84 -15.41
CA PRO A 317 15.72 29.01 -14.64
C PRO A 317 14.79 28.21 -15.56
N PHE A 318 14.30 27.06 -15.11
CA PHE A 318 13.33 26.27 -15.89
C PHE A 318 11.88 26.61 -15.50
N ASN A 319 10.96 26.39 -16.44
CA ASN A 319 9.58 26.83 -16.39
C ASN A 319 8.64 25.67 -16.70
N LEU A 320 7.75 25.33 -15.77
CA LEU A 320 6.80 24.24 -15.94
C LEU A 320 5.42 24.74 -16.38
N ALA A 321 5.16 26.04 -16.21
CA ALA A 321 3.93 26.73 -16.59
C ALA A 321 4.22 27.85 -17.61
N GLY A 322 5.07 27.58 -18.61
CA GLY A 322 5.52 28.60 -19.55
C GLY A 322 4.39 29.25 -20.37
N ARG A 323 3.26 28.54 -20.58
CA ARG A 323 2.08 29.11 -21.22
C ARG A 323 1.46 30.27 -20.44
N ALA A 324 1.57 30.28 -19.11
CA ALA A 324 1.13 31.41 -18.30
C ALA A 324 1.94 32.70 -18.58
N PHE A 325 3.23 32.59 -18.94
CA PHE A 325 4.00 33.75 -19.40
C PHE A 325 3.56 34.25 -20.78
N TYR A 326 3.21 33.34 -21.68
CA TYR A 326 2.61 33.74 -22.95
C TYR A 326 1.25 34.43 -22.75
N ASP A 327 0.45 33.96 -21.80
CA ASP A 327 -0.82 34.60 -21.41
C ASP A 327 -0.60 36.04 -20.90
N LEU A 328 0.46 36.29 -20.12
CA LEU A 328 0.86 37.66 -19.74
C LEU A 328 1.23 38.51 -20.97
N TYR A 329 1.96 37.95 -21.94
CA TYR A 329 2.25 38.64 -23.20
C TYR A 329 0.99 39.03 -23.99
N LEU A 330 -0.03 38.18 -24.00
CA LEU A 330 -1.32 38.50 -24.63
C LEU A 330 -2.07 39.64 -23.91
N GLN A 331 -1.85 39.79 -22.60
CA GLN A 331 -2.46 40.85 -21.79
C GLN A 331 -1.71 42.19 -21.90
N ASP A 332 -0.37 42.16 -21.90
CA ASP A 332 0.50 43.33 -22.08
C ASP A 332 1.76 42.97 -22.88
N SER A 333 1.66 43.16 -24.19
CA SER A 333 2.73 42.79 -25.14
C SER A 333 4.00 43.63 -25.04
N GLU A 334 3.94 44.82 -24.42
CA GLU A 334 5.11 45.70 -24.27
C GLU A 334 5.94 45.28 -23.07
N THR A 335 5.29 45.06 -21.92
CA THR A 335 5.94 44.60 -20.69
C THR A 335 6.51 43.19 -20.83
N TYR A 336 5.77 42.28 -21.47
CA TYR A 336 6.08 40.86 -21.54
C TYR A 336 6.60 40.41 -22.92
N LYS A 337 7.20 41.33 -23.69
CA LYS A 337 7.69 41.09 -25.06
C LYS A 337 8.65 39.90 -25.21
N ASP A 338 9.36 39.53 -24.14
CA ASP A 338 10.32 38.42 -24.12
C ASP A 338 9.62 37.05 -24.24
N TYR A 339 8.32 36.99 -23.94
CA TYR A 339 7.51 35.78 -24.02
C TYR A 339 6.68 35.67 -25.30
N LYS A 340 6.85 36.57 -26.27
CA LYS A 340 6.07 36.61 -27.52
C LYS A 340 6.05 35.29 -28.31
N ASP A 341 7.12 34.49 -28.20
CA ASP A 341 7.29 33.22 -28.94
C ASP A 341 6.91 31.98 -28.12
N TRP A 342 6.35 32.17 -26.91
CA TRP A 342 6.01 31.08 -25.99
C TRP A 342 4.61 30.48 -26.21
N GLY A 343 3.88 30.89 -27.24
CA GLY A 343 2.54 30.36 -27.54
C GLY A 343 2.50 28.86 -27.84
N ASN A 344 3.64 28.28 -28.24
CA ASN A 344 3.80 26.85 -28.47
C ASN A 344 4.49 26.10 -27.32
N PHE A 345 4.72 26.76 -26.17
CA PHE A 345 5.23 26.10 -24.98
C PHE A 345 4.34 24.90 -24.63
N ARG A 346 4.90 23.77 -24.22
CA ARG A 346 4.12 22.55 -23.95
C ARG A 346 3.50 22.62 -22.55
N GLN A 347 2.32 22.04 -22.40
CA GLN A 347 1.61 21.99 -21.12
C GLN A 347 2.27 20.99 -20.17
N PHE A 348 2.11 21.24 -18.89
CA PHE A 348 2.37 20.26 -17.84
C PHE A 348 1.18 19.30 -17.72
N PHE A 349 1.44 18.00 -17.67
CA PHE A 349 0.42 16.96 -17.52
C PHE A 349 0.83 15.94 -16.47
N LEU A 350 -0.15 15.19 -15.95
CA LEU A 350 0.08 13.87 -15.35
C LEU A 350 -0.43 12.79 -16.29
N GLY A 351 0.32 11.71 -16.43
CA GLY A 351 -0.13 10.55 -17.18
C GLY A 351 -0.18 10.70 -18.70
N LYS A 352 0.34 11.79 -19.29
CA LYS A 352 0.45 11.98 -20.75
C LYS A 352 1.62 12.89 -21.11
N SER A 353 2.28 12.62 -22.25
CA SER A 353 3.27 13.53 -22.81
C SER A 353 2.99 13.80 -24.31
N TYR A 354 2.25 14.87 -24.58
CA TYR A 354 1.83 15.34 -25.92
C TYR A 354 0.96 14.38 -26.75
N ASP A 355 1.33 13.10 -26.86
CA ASP A 355 0.68 12.02 -27.60
C ASP A 355 -0.11 11.10 -26.67
N ASP A 356 -1.32 10.73 -27.07
CA ASP A 356 -2.22 9.83 -26.33
C ASP A 356 -1.65 8.41 -26.27
N SER A 357 -0.71 8.04 -27.14
CA SER A 357 -0.01 6.76 -27.05
C SER A 357 1.03 6.70 -25.92
N ARG A 358 1.22 7.76 -25.14
CA ARG A 358 2.24 7.85 -24.09
C ARG A 358 1.66 7.90 -22.67
N GLN A 359 0.47 7.35 -22.52
CA GLN A 359 -0.27 7.43 -21.28
C GLN A 359 0.27 6.51 -20.20
N LEU A 360 0.03 6.86 -18.93
CA LEU A 360 0.27 5.94 -17.82
C LEU A 360 -0.82 4.87 -17.79
N ASN A 361 -0.48 3.63 -18.12
CA ASN A 361 -1.41 2.51 -18.00
C ASN A 361 -1.42 1.97 -16.56
N GLY A 362 -2.06 2.69 -15.65
CA GLY A 362 -2.03 2.34 -14.24
C GLY A 362 -2.73 3.34 -13.33
N ASP A 363 -2.43 3.24 -12.04
CA ASP A 363 -2.99 4.06 -10.98
C ASP A 363 -1.96 5.03 -10.42
N ILE A 364 -2.41 6.19 -9.95
CA ILE A 364 -1.58 7.26 -9.38
C ILE A 364 -2.21 7.88 -8.13
N THR A 365 -1.37 8.25 -7.17
CA THR A 365 -1.75 8.97 -5.94
C THR A 365 -0.55 9.73 -5.38
N GLU A 366 -0.76 10.60 -4.39
CA GLU A 366 0.30 11.33 -3.67
C GLU A 366 1.26 12.08 -4.61
N VAL A 367 0.69 12.83 -5.57
CA VAL A 367 1.45 13.57 -6.58
C VAL A 367 1.87 14.93 -6.04
N ARG A 368 3.16 15.24 -6.16
CA ARG A 368 3.73 16.48 -5.64
C ARG A 368 4.75 17.10 -6.57
N VAL A 369 4.78 18.42 -6.56
CA VAL A 369 5.83 19.21 -7.21
C VAL A 369 6.40 20.19 -6.20
N TRP A 370 7.73 20.19 -6.09
CA TRP A 370 8.49 21.06 -5.21
C TRP A 370 9.37 22.01 -6.02
N SER A 371 9.57 23.24 -5.53
CA SER A 371 10.53 24.21 -6.07
C SER A 371 11.94 24.05 -5.51
N VAL A 372 12.21 22.92 -4.84
CA VAL A 372 13.49 22.58 -4.21
C VAL A 372 13.87 21.14 -4.57
N ALA A 373 15.16 20.83 -4.59
CA ALA A 373 15.65 19.46 -4.65
C ALA A 373 15.63 18.87 -3.24
N ARG A 374 14.68 17.98 -2.96
CA ARG A 374 14.49 17.34 -1.66
C ARG A 374 15.62 16.34 -1.39
N SER A 375 16.03 16.22 -0.12
CA SER A 375 16.98 15.21 0.31
C SER A 375 16.36 13.82 0.39
N GLU A 376 17.19 12.77 0.41
CA GLU A 376 16.71 11.39 0.52
C GLU A 376 15.87 11.16 1.78
N GLN A 377 16.32 11.68 2.93
CA GLN A 377 15.59 11.57 4.20
C GLN A 377 14.23 12.26 4.13
N GLU A 378 14.19 13.45 3.55
CA GLU A 378 12.98 14.23 3.33
C GLU A 378 11.97 13.55 2.41
N ILE A 379 12.44 12.80 1.42
CA ILE A 379 11.61 11.99 0.53
C ILE A 379 11.12 10.75 1.29
N TRP A 380 12.03 10.06 1.99
CA TRP A 380 11.75 8.87 2.77
C TRP A 380 10.67 9.13 3.84
N ASP A 381 10.82 10.18 4.65
CA ASP A 381 9.92 10.47 5.77
C ASP A 381 8.49 10.81 5.29
N ASN A 382 8.36 11.43 4.12
CA ASN A 382 7.13 12.03 3.66
C ASN A 382 6.45 11.27 2.50
N MET A 383 6.87 10.05 2.14
CA MET A 383 6.33 9.35 0.96
C MET A 383 4.80 9.27 0.89
N TYR A 384 4.12 9.19 2.03
CA TYR A 384 2.69 8.91 2.12
C TYR A 384 1.83 10.09 2.56
N ASP A 385 2.44 11.12 3.15
CA ASP A 385 1.77 12.38 3.46
C ASP A 385 2.83 13.45 3.74
N VAL A 386 2.46 14.71 3.59
CA VAL A 386 3.29 15.86 3.95
C VAL A 386 2.39 17.03 4.32
N ASP A 387 2.84 17.90 5.24
CA ASP A 387 2.14 19.15 5.51
C ASP A 387 2.07 19.98 4.21
N PRO A 388 0.86 20.31 3.69
CA PRO A 388 0.72 21.10 2.48
C PRO A 388 1.31 22.52 2.56
N LYS A 389 1.70 22.98 3.77
CA LYS A 389 2.37 24.26 4.02
C LYS A 389 3.89 24.14 4.12
N THR A 390 4.46 22.96 3.87
CA THR A 390 5.92 22.77 3.89
C THR A 390 6.59 23.71 2.88
N PRO A 391 7.59 24.50 3.29
CA PRO A 391 8.29 25.42 2.38
C PRO A 391 8.85 24.71 1.15
N GLY A 392 8.58 25.28 -0.02
CA GLY A 392 9.01 24.75 -1.32
C GLY A 392 8.03 23.76 -1.95
N LEU A 393 6.94 23.37 -1.29
CA LEU A 393 5.86 22.59 -1.92
C LEU A 393 4.97 23.55 -2.74
N ILE A 394 4.91 23.36 -4.06
CA ILE A 394 4.18 24.27 -4.97
C ILE A 394 2.93 23.66 -5.57
N GLY A 395 2.79 22.33 -5.55
CA GLY A 395 1.55 21.63 -5.85
C GLY A 395 1.50 20.27 -5.15
N TYR A 396 0.32 19.90 -4.65
CA TYR A 396 0.09 18.63 -3.95
C TYR A 396 -1.32 18.12 -4.24
N TRP A 397 -1.40 17.00 -4.95
CA TRP A 397 -2.64 16.34 -5.35
C TRP A 397 -2.65 14.92 -4.79
N LYS A 398 -3.51 14.68 -3.80
CA LYS A 398 -3.55 13.41 -3.06
C LYS A 398 -4.20 12.28 -3.84
N PHE A 399 -5.16 12.58 -4.71
CA PHE A 399 -6.04 11.58 -5.33
C PHE A 399 -6.79 10.75 -4.28
N ASP A 400 -7.40 11.44 -3.33
CA ASP A 400 -8.20 10.86 -2.25
C ASP A 400 -9.68 11.27 -2.32
N GLU A 401 -10.09 11.94 -3.40
CA GLU A 401 -11.46 12.38 -3.61
C GLU A 401 -12.45 11.21 -3.76
N GLY A 402 -12.03 10.11 -4.40
CA GLY A 402 -12.83 8.90 -4.56
C GLY A 402 -13.99 8.99 -5.56
N GLU A 403 -14.27 10.20 -6.07
CA GLU A 403 -15.25 10.45 -7.13
C GLU A 403 -14.95 11.75 -7.89
N GLY A 404 -15.57 11.90 -9.06
CA GLY A 404 -15.46 13.10 -9.88
C GLY A 404 -14.14 13.24 -10.64
N ASN A 405 -14.00 14.37 -11.35
CA ASN A 405 -12.91 14.62 -12.31
C ASN A 405 -11.95 15.74 -11.87
N VAL A 406 -12.21 16.37 -10.72
CA VAL A 406 -11.36 17.45 -10.18
C VAL A 406 -10.52 16.89 -9.05
N ILE A 407 -9.21 17.08 -9.13
CA ILE A 407 -8.26 16.68 -8.10
C ILE A 407 -7.74 17.95 -7.45
N LYS A 408 -7.95 18.06 -6.15
CA LYS A 408 -7.69 19.29 -5.41
C LYS A 408 -6.20 19.52 -5.19
N ASP A 409 -5.76 20.76 -5.35
CA ASP A 409 -4.46 21.22 -4.90
C ASP A 409 -4.49 21.55 -3.39
N TRP A 410 -3.92 20.67 -2.59
CA TRP A 410 -3.89 20.77 -1.14
C TRP A 410 -2.99 21.88 -0.61
N THR A 411 -2.07 22.41 -1.41
CA THR A 411 -1.22 23.54 -1.01
C THR A 411 -2.04 24.82 -0.80
N GLY A 412 -3.19 24.91 -1.48
CA GLY A 412 -4.01 26.12 -1.54
C GLY A 412 -3.52 27.15 -2.55
N ASN A 413 -2.62 26.78 -3.47
CA ASN A 413 -2.12 27.65 -4.53
C ASN A 413 -3.10 27.78 -5.72
N GLY A 414 -4.23 27.07 -5.67
CA GLY A 414 -5.29 27.17 -6.67
C GLY A 414 -4.98 26.39 -7.96
N ASN A 415 -4.06 25.43 -7.91
CA ASN A 415 -3.68 24.62 -9.07
C ASN A 415 -4.48 23.32 -9.14
N ASP A 416 -5.78 23.36 -8.89
CA ASP A 416 -6.66 22.18 -9.01
C ASP A 416 -6.51 21.56 -10.41
N ALA A 417 -6.38 20.24 -10.44
CA ALA A 417 -6.17 19.46 -11.64
C ALA A 417 -7.51 18.90 -12.15
N VAL A 418 -7.60 18.62 -13.45
CA VAL A 418 -8.83 18.13 -14.07
C VAL A 418 -8.52 16.97 -15.00
N ALA A 419 -9.19 15.84 -14.80
CA ALA A 419 -9.08 14.69 -15.70
C ALA A 419 -9.64 15.05 -17.09
N GLU A 420 -9.01 14.54 -18.15
CA GLU A 420 -9.51 14.74 -19.52
C GLU A 420 -10.87 14.08 -19.74
N LYS A 421 -10.98 12.84 -19.27
CA LYS A 421 -12.19 12.00 -19.34
C LYS A 421 -12.63 11.68 -17.92
N ASP A 422 -13.85 11.12 -17.81
CA ASP A 422 -14.36 10.64 -16.53
C ASP A 422 -13.34 9.72 -15.84
N LEU A 423 -12.97 10.12 -14.62
CA LEU A 423 -11.92 9.48 -13.85
C LEU A 423 -12.50 8.25 -13.15
N ASP A 424 -11.84 7.12 -13.36
CA ASP A 424 -12.15 5.90 -12.63
C ASP A 424 -11.38 5.88 -11.31
N TRP A 425 -12.09 5.50 -10.25
CA TRP A 425 -11.59 5.41 -8.88
C TRP A 425 -11.68 3.94 -8.44
N PRO A 426 -10.62 3.14 -8.67
CA PRO A 426 -10.70 1.71 -8.47
C PRO A 426 -10.94 1.35 -7.01
N ASN A 427 -11.78 0.34 -6.81
CA ASN A 427 -11.95 -0.26 -5.50
C ASN A 427 -10.73 -1.10 -5.11
N GLY A 428 -10.46 -1.17 -3.81
CA GLY A 428 -9.47 -2.09 -3.25
C GLY A 428 -8.01 -1.66 -3.37
N ILE A 429 -7.74 -0.39 -3.65
CA ILE A 429 -6.41 0.22 -3.58
C ILE A 429 -5.80 -0.02 -2.19
N GLU A 430 -4.56 -0.50 -2.18
CA GLU A 430 -3.76 -0.71 -0.98
C GLU A 430 -2.31 -0.39 -1.28
N VAL A 431 -1.84 0.76 -0.77
CA VAL A 431 -0.41 1.08 -0.78
C VAL A 431 0.15 0.77 0.61
N PRO A 432 1.04 -0.22 0.75
CA PRO A 432 1.66 -0.52 2.03
C PRO A 432 2.65 0.57 2.43
N GLN A 433 2.80 0.78 3.75
CA GLN A 433 3.83 1.65 4.30
C GLN A 433 5.16 0.88 4.43
N ILE A 434 6.22 1.36 3.80
CA ILE A 434 7.54 0.70 3.79
C ILE A 434 8.65 1.55 4.42
N ASN A 435 8.38 2.79 4.83
CA ASN A 435 9.34 3.68 5.49
C ASN A 435 9.35 3.58 7.02
N LYS A 436 8.98 2.42 7.56
CA LYS A 436 8.99 2.13 9.01
C LYS A 436 9.98 1.01 9.29
N GLU A 437 11.26 1.33 9.19
CA GLU A 437 12.37 0.51 9.72
C GLU A 437 12.98 1.17 10.94
#